data_AF-A0A955RF58-F1
#
_entry.id   AF-A0A955RF58-F1
#
_cell.length_a   1.000
_cell.length_b   1.000
_cell.length_c   1.000
_cell.angle_alpha   90.00
_cell.angle_beta   90.00
_cell.angle_gamma   90.00
#
_symmetry.space_group_name_H-M   'P 1'
#
loop_
_entity.id
_entity.type
_entity.pdbx_description
1 polymer ?
#
loop_
_entity_poly.entity_id
_entity_poly.type
_entity_poly.pdbx_seq_one_letter_code
_entity_poly.pdbx_strand_id
1 'polypeptide(L)'
;VLTEPKNALVKQYQKLLKFEKVKLRFTDEAIRAIAERAHDRKSGARGLRAILEQVMLDVMYEVPSVEGLSEVVIDENVVAGKGMPQLQTVRDVGA
;
A
#
# COMPACT_ATOMS: atom_id res chain seq x y z
N VAL A 1 15.14 -0.51 2.89
CA VAL A 1 14.47 -1.64 2.18
C VAL A 1 13.06 -1.27 1.72
N LEU A 2 12.28 -0.57 2.54
CA LEU A 2 10.87 -0.30 2.25
C LEU A 2 10.63 0.81 1.20
N THR A 3 11.39 1.91 1.24
CA THR A 3 11.14 3.12 0.42
C THR A 3 12.34 3.60 -0.42
N GLU A 4 13.53 3.76 0.19
CA GLU A 4 14.69 4.41 -0.46
C GLU A 4 15.29 3.66 -1.66
N PRO A 5 15.65 2.36 -1.56
CA PRO A 5 16.37 1.69 -2.64
C PRO A 5 15.61 1.71 -3.98
N LYS A 6 16.32 1.61 -5.10
CA LYS A 6 15.69 1.49 -6.43
C LYS A 6 14.67 0.33 -6.48
N ASN A 7 15.01 -0.79 -5.84
CA ASN A 7 14.19 -1.99 -5.77
C ASN A 7 13.41 -2.09 -4.46
N ALA A 8 13.07 -0.96 -3.84
CA ALA A 8 12.29 -0.93 -2.61
C ALA A 8 10.92 -1.61 -2.78
N LEU A 9 10.43 -2.26 -1.72
CA LEU A 9 9.18 -3.03 -1.78
C LEU A 9 7.98 -2.17 -2.19
N VAL A 10 7.86 -0.95 -1.64
CA VAL A 10 6.78 -0.01 -2.01
C VAL A 10 6.82 0.31 -3.50
N LYS A 11 8.01 0.56 -4.06
CA LYS A 11 8.18 0.85 -5.49
C LYS A 11 7.80 -0.32 -6.38
N GLN A 12 7.98 -1.56 -5.91
CA GLN A 12 7.58 -2.77 -6.65
C GLN A 12 6.04 -2.82 -6.78
N TYR A 13 5.31 -2.63 -5.69
CA TYR A 13 3.84 -2.60 -5.71
C TYR A 13 3.28 -1.39 -6.46
N GLN A 14 3.90 -0.21 -6.32
CA GLN A 14 3.54 0.96 -7.11
C GLN A 14 3.69 0.69 -8.61
N LYS A 15 4.76 0.01 -9.01
CA LYS A 15 4.95 -0.37 -10.42
C LYS A 15 3.90 -1.39 -10.87
N LEU A 16 3.53 -2.34 -10.02
CA LEU A 16 2.51 -3.33 -10.32
C LEU A 16 1.14 -2.68 -10.58
N LEU A 17 0.66 -1.84 -9.67
CA LEU A 17 -0.63 -1.12 -9.85
C LEU A 17 -0.58 -0.11 -11.00
N LYS A 18 0.59 0.46 -11.29
CA LYS A 18 0.76 1.35 -12.43
C LYS A 18 0.50 0.65 -13.77
N PHE A 19 0.74 -0.66 -13.90
CA PHE A 19 0.36 -1.40 -15.11
C PHE A 19 -1.16 -1.43 -15.32
N GLU A 20 -1.92 -1.43 -14.23
CA GLU A 20 -3.39 -1.30 -14.22
C GLU A 20 -3.86 0.16 -14.28
N LYS A 21 -2.94 1.11 -14.54
CA LYS A 21 -3.19 2.57 -14.51
C LYS A 21 -3.70 3.10 -13.16
N VAL A 22 -3.48 2.36 -12.08
CA VAL A 22 -3.84 2.78 -10.72
C VAL A 22 -2.60 3.31 -10.01
N LYS A 23 -2.71 4.49 -9.40
CA LYS A 23 -1.66 5.06 -8.55
C LYS A 23 -1.75 4.47 -7.15
N LEU A 24 -0.63 4.01 -6.59
CA LEU A 24 -0.55 3.54 -5.21
C LEU A 24 0.25 4.54 -4.38
N ARG A 25 -0.34 5.00 -3.27
CA ARG A 25 0.31 5.89 -2.31
C ARG A 25 0.25 5.28 -0.92
N PHE A 26 1.37 5.35 -0.21
CA PHE A 26 1.41 5.14 1.23
C PHE A 26 1.61 6.50 1.88
N THR A 27 0.86 6.76 2.95
CA THR A 27 1.14 7.89 3.84
C THR A 27 2.44 7.65 4.60
N ASP A 28 3.07 8.70 5.12
CA ASP A 28 4.29 8.57 5.92
C ASP A 28 4.02 7.78 7.21
N GLU A 29 2.81 7.92 7.76
CA GLU A 29 2.29 7.20 8.92
C GLU A 29 2.18 5.70 8.62
N ALA A 30 1.67 5.32 7.44
CA ALA A 30 1.63 3.93 7.02
C ALA A 30 3.05 3.33 6.93
N ILE A 31 4.01 4.06 6.34
CA ILE A 31 5.40 3.61 6.23
C ILE A 31 6.02 3.41 7.61
N ARG A 32 5.79 4.34 8.55
CA ARG A 32 6.23 4.23 9.95
C ARG A 32 5.60 3.02 10.63
N ALA A 33 4.29 2.84 10.53
CA ALA A 33 3.56 1.72 11.13
C ALA A 33 4.03 0.36 10.63
N ILE A 34 4.38 0.22 9.34
CA ILE A 34 4.95 -1.01 8.78
C ILE A 34 6.31 -1.29 9.41
N ALA A 35 7.16 -0.26 9.55
CA ALA A 35 8.49 -0.39 10.12
C ALA A 35 8.44 -0.79 11.60
N GLU A 36 7.58 -0.15 12.40
CA GLU A 36 7.38 -0.45 13.81
C GLU A 36 6.87 -1.88 14.01
N ARG A 37 5.83 -2.29 13.27
CA ARG A 37 5.31 -3.67 13.35
C ARG A 37 6.35 -4.72 12.97
N ALA A 38 7.19 -4.45 11.97
CA ALA A 38 8.26 -5.37 11.60
C ALA A 38 9.35 -5.46 12.68
N HIS A 39 9.64 -4.34 13.34
CA HIS A 39 10.57 -4.25 14.46
C HIS A 39 10.05 -5.07 15.65
N ASP A 40 8.78 -4.87 16.04
CA ASP A 40 8.14 -5.58 17.16
C ASP A 40 8.10 -7.09 16.96
N ARG A 41 7.89 -7.53 15.72
CA ARG A 41 7.90 -8.95 15.33
C ARG A 41 9.30 -9.56 15.28
N LYS A 42 10.37 -8.81 15.59
CA LYS A 42 11.79 -9.23 15.55
C LYS A 42 12.20 -9.94 14.25
N SER A 43 11.55 -9.58 13.15
CA SER A 43 11.63 -10.30 11.87
C SER A 43 12.45 -9.54 10.81
N GLY A 44 12.93 -8.34 11.15
CA GLY A 44 13.80 -7.52 10.32
C GLY A 44 13.22 -7.27 8.92
N ALA A 45 14.06 -7.34 7.89
CA ALA A 45 13.63 -7.09 6.51
C ALA A 45 12.61 -8.11 5.97
N ARG A 46 12.59 -9.35 6.50
CA ARG A 46 11.59 -10.36 6.14
C ARG A 46 10.21 -10.00 6.68
N GLY A 47 10.17 -9.43 7.89
CA GLY A 47 8.94 -8.88 8.50
C GLY A 47 8.28 -7.79 7.68
N LEU A 48 9.08 -6.85 7.16
CA LEU A 48 8.60 -5.78 6.30
C LEU A 48 7.86 -6.32 5.07
N ARG A 49 8.41 -7.35 4.42
CA ARG A 49 7.78 -7.98 3.26
C ARG A 49 6.46 -8.65 3.63
N ALA A 50 6.43 -9.44 4.70
CA ALA A 50 5.22 -10.14 5.12
C ALA A 50 4.08 -9.19 5.49
N ILE A 51 4.37 -8.10 6.21
CA ILE A 51 3.36 -7.09 6.57
C ILE A 51 2.84 -6.38 5.31
N LEU A 52 3.74 -6.01 4.40
CA LEU A 52 3.35 -5.35 3.17
C LEU A 52 2.54 -6.27 2.25
N GLU A 53 2.91 -7.54 2.13
CA GLU A 53 2.15 -8.55 1.38
C GLU A 53 0.74 -8.70 1.93
N GLN A 54 0.59 -8.75 3.26
CA GLN A 54 -0.72 -8.82 3.90
C GLN A 54 -1.58 -7.60 3.56
N VAL A 55 -1.04 -6.39 3.73
CA VAL A 55 -1.75 -5.13 3.40
C VAL A 55 -2.13 -5.07 1.93
N MET A 56 -1.24 -5.51 1.05
CA MET A 56 -1.47 -5.46 -0.40
C MET A 56 -2.44 -6.55 -0.88
N LEU A 57 -2.63 -7.64 -0.14
CA LEU A 57 -3.58 -8.68 -0.52
C LEU A 57 -5.00 -8.15 -0.59
N ASP A 58 -5.41 -7.38 0.42
CA ASP A 58 -6.73 -6.75 0.47
C ASP A 58 -6.91 -5.75 -0.69
N VAL A 59 -5.90 -4.91 -0.92
CA VAL A 59 -5.90 -3.96 -2.04
C VAL A 59 -6.02 -4.67 -3.40
N MET A 60 -5.27 -5.74 -3.62
CA MET A 60 -5.29 -6.47 -4.89
C MET A 60 -6.61 -7.21 -5.15
N TYR A 61 -7.36 -7.53 -4.09
CA TYR A 61 -8.68 -8.10 -4.19
C TYR A 61 -9.73 -7.03 -4.55
N GLU A 62 -9.64 -5.84 -3.94
CA GLU A 62 -10.60 -4.76 -4.17
C GLU A 62 -10.39 -4.05 -5.51
N VAL A 63 -9.14 -3.75 -5.89
CA VAL A 63 -8.78 -2.96 -7.07
C VAL A 63 -9.49 -3.42 -8.36
N PRO A 64 -9.52 -4.72 -8.72
CA PRO A 64 -10.16 -5.19 -9.95
C PRO A 64 -11.68 -5.00 -9.98
N SER A 65 -12.32 -4.84 -8.81
CA SER A 65 -13.77 -4.71 -8.70
C SER A 65 -14.28 -3.27 -8.84
N VAL A 66 -13.38 -2.27 -8.77
CA VAL A 66 -13.75 -0.86 -8.76
C VAL A 66 -13.57 -0.24 -10.14
N GLU A 67 -14.69 0.01 -10.81
CA GLU A 67 -14.69 0.65 -12.12
C GLU A 67 -14.16 2.09 -12.03
N GLY A 68 -13.22 2.44 -12.91
CA GLY A 68 -12.65 3.78 -12.97
C GLY A 68 -11.75 4.13 -11.79
N LEU A 69 -11.21 3.16 -11.05
CA LEU A 69 -10.23 3.42 -10.01
C LEU A 69 -8.97 4.08 -10.58
N SER A 70 -8.50 5.13 -9.90
CA SER A 70 -7.37 5.95 -10.34
C SER A 70 -6.25 6.04 -9.30
N GLU A 71 -6.61 6.04 -8.02
CA GLU A 71 -5.65 6.07 -6.92
C GLU A 71 -6.14 5.24 -5.72
N VAL A 72 -5.19 4.56 -5.07
CA VAL A 72 -5.35 3.86 -3.80
C VAL A 72 -4.40 4.49 -2.80
N VAL A 73 -4.92 4.88 -1.63
CA VAL A 73 -4.13 5.42 -0.52
C VAL A 73 -4.20 4.48 0.67
N ILE A 74 -3.02 4.06 1.13
CA ILE A 74 -2.84 3.24 2.33
C ILE A 74 -2.38 4.15 3.48
N ASP A 75 -3.15 4.15 4.56
CA ASP A 75 -2.85 4.84 5.81
C ASP A 75 -2.44 3.86 6.93
N GLU A 76 -2.12 4.40 8.11
CA GLU A 76 -1.77 3.61 9.28
C GLU A 76 -2.90 2.68 9.75
N ASN A 77 -4.18 3.03 9.53
CA ASN A 77 -5.32 2.22 9.95
C ASN A 77 -5.43 0.96 9.09
N VAL A 78 -5.18 1.09 7.79
CA VAL A 78 -5.09 -0.06 6.87
C VAL A 78 -3.95 -0.96 7.30
N VAL A 79 -2.76 -0.40 7.54
CA VAL A 79 -1.61 -1.16 8.06
C VAL A 79 -1.97 -1.83 9.39
N ALA A 80 -2.79 -1.17 10.21
CA ALA A 80 -3.23 -1.68 11.50
C ALA A 80 -4.24 -2.84 11.42
N GLY A 81 -4.88 -3.04 10.26
CA GLY A 81 -6.03 -3.93 10.08
C GLY A 81 -7.32 -3.37 10.68
N LYS A 82 -7.40 -2.03 10.84
CA LYS A 82 -8.53 -1.32 11.48
C LYS A 82 -9.34 -0.47 10.50
N GLY A 83 -8.97 -0.47 9.22
CA GLY A 83 -9.63 0.32 8.19
C GLY A 83 -9.37 -0.26 6.80
N MET A 84 -10.11 0.25 5.82
CA MET A 84 -9.97 -0.10 4.41
C MET A 84 -9.16 0.98 3.68
N PRO A 85 -8.45 0.63 2.60
CA PRO A 85 -7.76 1.61 1.77
C PRO A 85 -8.73 2.65 1.21
N GLN A 86 -8.24 3.88 1.07
CA GLN A 86 -9.04 4.91 0.41
C GLN A 86 -8.91 4.75 -1.11
N LEU A 87 -10.05 4.64 -1.78
CA LEU A 87 -10.15 4.42 -3.21
C LEU A 87 -10.67 5.70 -3.88
N GLN A 88 -9.95 6.22 -4.86
CA GLN A 88 -10.33 7.43 -5.61
C GLN A 88 -10.54 7.08 -7.08
N THR A 89 -11.71 7.41 -7.61
CA THR A 89 -12.04 7.14 -9.02
C THR A 89 -11.73 8.34 -9.89
N VAL A 90 -11.56 8.14 -11.20
CA VAL A 90 -11.32 9.23 -12.16
C VAL A 90 -12.43 10.29 -12.18
N ARG A 91 -13.62 9.99 -11.65
CA ARG A 91 -14.72 10.96 -11.52
C ARG A 91 -14.51 11.93 -10.35
N ASP A 92 -13.69 11.56 -9.36
CA ASP A 92 -13.42 12.36 -8.16
C ASP A 92 -12.29 13.39 -8.37
N VAL A 93 -11.57 13.35 -9.51
CA VAL A 93 -10.44 14.25 -9.83
C VAL A 93 -10.89 15.58 -10.47
N GLY A 94 -12.16 15.94 -10.28
CA GLY A 94 -12.77 17.16 -10.81
C GLY A 94 -13.45 17.99 -9.73
N ALA A 95 -12.67 18.77 -8.98
CA ALA A 95 -13.10 19.97 -8.24
C ALA A 95 -11.93 20.94 -8.12
#